data_AF-A0A2U1JHA6-F1
#
_entry.id   AF-A0A2U1JHA6-F1
#
_cell.length_a   1.000
_cell.length_b   1.000
_cell.length_c   1.000
_cell.angle_alpha   90.00
_cell.angle_beta   90.00
_cell.angle_gamma   90.00
#
_symmetry.space_group_name_H-M   'P 1'
#
loop_
_entity.id
_entity.type
_entity.pdbx_description
1 polymer ?
#
loop_
_entity_poly.entity_id
_entity_poly.type
_entity_poly.pdbx_seq_one_letter_code
_entity_poly.pdbx_strand_id
1 'polypeptide(L)'
;KKRTNDPARFIDSIHVTSDGEVAEKVSHTLDQSVIQEEAKYDGFYGVCTNLEGSVEEVVQITQRRWQIEETFRILKSEMRARPVFVRKDQRIKAHFLTCFLSLLVYRILEKKLDEAFSCSSIIQTLREMRVLEYAGEGYIPTYTRTDLTDRLHEVFGFRTDTEIIEQKRMKKILKQTKK
;
A
#
# COMPACT_ATOMS: atom_id res chain seq x y z
N LYS A 1 33.76 7.41 -10.96
CA LYS A 1 33.60 6.61 -9.71
C LYS A 1 32.47 5.63 -9.92
N LYS A 2 32.74 4.33 -9.79
CA LYS A 2 31.70 3.29 -9.84
C LYS A 2 30.74 3.48 -8.66
N ARG A 3 29.44 3.30 -8.85
CA ARG A 3 28.43 3.48 -7.79
C ARG A 3 28.39 2.23 -6.90
N THR A 4 27.93 2.36 -5.66
CA THR A 4 27.83 1.22 -4.72
C THR A 4 26.99 0.07 -5.28
N ASN A 5 25.93 0.35 -6.05
CA ASN A 5 25.08 -0.68 -6.65
C ASN A 5 25.50 -1.06 -8.09
N ASP A 6 26.66 -0.61 -8.56
CA ASP A 6 27.15 -0.89 -9.90
C ASP A 6 27.94 -2.21 -9.91
N PRO A 7 27.51 -3.25 -10.65
CA PRO A 7 28.22 -4.53 -10.71
C PRO A 7 29.65 -4.40 -11.27
N ALA A 8 29.95 -3.33 -12.02
CA ALA A 8 31.30 -3.06 -12.49
C ALA A 8 32.30 -2.82 -11.35
N ARG A 9 31.85 -2.56 -10.11
CA ARG A 9 32.72 -2.36 -8.94
C ARG A 9 33.58 -3.57 -8.59
N PHE A 10 33.13 -4.78 -8.97
CA PHE A 10 33.85 -6.02 -8.73
C PHE A 10 34.84 -6.38 -9.83
N ILE A 11 35.02 -5.52 -10.84
CA ILE A 11 35.88 -5.79 -12.00
C ILE A 11 37.10 -4.87 -11.97
N ASP A 12 38.28 -5.44 -11.85
CA ASP A 12 39.55 -4.77 -12.10
C ASP A 12 39.94 -4.89 -13.56
N SER A 13 40.49 -3.80 -14.11
CA SER A 13 40.94 -3.73 -15.50
C SER A 13 42.43 -3.43 -15.49
N ILE A 14 43.23 -4.39 -15.96
CA ILE A 14 44.67 -4.21 -16.15
C ILE A 14 44.90 -3.91 -17.65
N HIS A 15 45.55 -2.79 -17.91
CA HIS A 15 45.95 -2.35 -19.24
C HIS A 15 47.42 -2.72 -19.44
N VAL A 16 47.71 -3.68 -20.32
CA VAL A 16 49.08 -4.21 -20.50
C VAL A 16 49.66 -3.73 -21.83
N THR A 17 50.87 -3.15 -21.79
CA THR A 17 51.68 -2.78 -22.98
C THR A 17 53.10 -3.30 -22.83
N SER A 18 53.75 -3.62 -23.96
CA SER A 18 55.15 -4.07 -23.95
C SER A 18 56.15 -2.93 -23.80
N ASP A 19 55.80 -1.68 -24.17
CA ASP A 19 56.78 -0.60 -24.36
C ASP A 19 56.33 0.81 -23.90
N GLY A 20 55.37 0.91 -22.96
CA GLY A 20 55.10 2.19 -22.30
C GLY A 20 54.25 3.23 -23.06
N GLU A 21 53.61 2.89 -24.18
CA GLU A 21 52.50 3.66 -24.79
C GLU A 21 51.18 2.85 -24.82
N VAL A 22 50.04 3.52 -25.13
CA VAL A 22 48.62 3.11 -24.93
C VAL A 22 48.29 1.63 -25.20
N ALA A 23 47.62 0.98 -24.24
CA ALA A 23 47.33 -0.45 -24.24
C ALA A 23 46.28 -0.95 -25.23
N GLU A 24 46.71 -1.81 -26.17
CA GLU A 24 45.84 -2.55 -27.09
C GLU A 24 45.03 -3.67 -26.41
N LYS A 25 45.47 -4.19 -25.26
CA LYS A 25 44.83 -5.32 -24.60
C LYS A 25 44.42 -4.99 -23.16
N VAL A 26 43.12 -5.12 -22.89
CA VAL A 26 42.54 -4.96 -21.56
C VAL A 26 42.19 -6.34 -21.02
N SER A 27 42.80 -6.73 -19.89
CA SER A 27 42.38 -7.93 -19.17
C SER A 27 41.50 -7.53 -17.99
N HIS A 28 40.31 -8.12 -17.93
CA HIS A 28 39.40 -7.93 -16.81
C HIS A 28 39.51 -9.10 -15.83
N THR A 29 39.69 -8.79 -14.56
CA THR A 29 39.72 -9.77 -13.46
C THR A 29 38.70 -9.40 -12.41
N LEU A 30 38.12 -10.40 -11.73
CA LEU A 30 37.27 -10.14 -10.58
C LEU A 30 38.13 -9.75 -9.39
N ASP A 31 37.79 -8.64 -8.75
CA ASP A 31 38.39 -8.24 -7.47
C ASP A 31 37.82 -9.12 -6.36
N GLN A 32 38.52 -10.23 -6.10
CA GLN A 32 38.14 -11.19 -5.06
C GLN A 32 38.23 -10.59 -3.65
N SER A 33 39.03 -9.53 -3.44
CA SER A 33 39.15 -8.90 -2.13
C SER A 33 37.87 -8.16 -1.77
N VAL A 34 37.31 -7.38 -2.70
CA VAL A 34 36.04 -6.66 -2.52
C VAL A 34 34.89 -7.64 -2.33
N ILE A 35 34.88 -8.73 -3.09
CA ILE A 35 33.86 -9.79 -2.94
C ILE A 35 33.93 -10.42 -1.54
N GLN A 36 35.12 -10.79 -1.07
CA GLN A 36 35.29 -11.39 0.25
C GLN A 36 34.96 -10.44 1.40
N GLU A 37 35.28 -9.14 1.27
CA GLU A 37 34.91 -8.14 2.27
C GLU A 37 33.39 -7.96 2.36
N GLU A 38 32.70 -7.88 1.21
CA GLU A 38 31.24 -7.74 1.23
C GLU A 38 30.52 -9.00 1.69
N ALA A 39 31.05 -10.19 1.34
CA ALA A 39 30.50 -11.46 1.77
C ALA A 39 30.45 -11.63 3.30
N LYS A 40 31.30 -10.92 4.06
CA LYS A 40 31.25 -10.91 5.54
C LYS A 40 29.92 -10.37 6.09
N TYR A 41 29.23 -9.54 5.30
CA TYR A 41 27.98 -8.89 5.69
C TYR A 41 26.75 -9.57 5.07
N ASP A 42 26.94 -10.66 4.30
CA ASP A 42 25.83 -11.40 3.72
C ASP A 42 24.91 -11.93 4.83
N GLY A 43 23.60 -11.71 4.66
CA GLY A 43 22.59 -12.08 5.65
C GLY A 43 22.38 -11.06 6.78
N PHE A 44 23.20 -10.02 6.88
CA PHE A 44 22.98 -8.92 7.82
C PHE A 44 22.21 -7.76 7.15
N TYR A 45 21.26 -7.19 7.90
CA TYR A 45 20.53 -5.99 7.48
C TYR A 45 20.88 -4.83 8.42
N GLY A 46 21.75 -3.93 7.96
CA GLY A 46 22.15 -2.75 8.72
C GLY A 46 21.13 -1.61 8.60
N VAL A 47 20.79 -1.00 9.72
CA VAL A 47 19.93 0.20 9.76
C VAL A 47 20.78 1.41 10.11
N CYS A 48 20.96 2.31 9.14
CA CYS A 48 21.56 3.63 9.38
C CYS A 48 20.43 4.65 9.55
N THR A 49 20.38 5.34 10.69
CA THR A 49 19.33 6.33 10.97
C THR A 49 19.89 7.51 11.74
N ASN A 50 19.27 8.67 11.58
CA ASN A 50 19.50 9.87 12.39
C ASN A 50 18.54 9.96 13.58
N LEU A 51 17.70 8.94 13.77
CA LEU A 51 16.83 8.83 14.94
C LEU A 51 17.68 8.52 16.17
N GLU A 52 17.49 9.32 17.20
CA GLU A 52 18.02 9.06 18.54
C GLU A 52 17.03 8.14 19.28
N GLY A 53 17.54 7.13 19.98
CA GLY A 53 16.71 6.15 20.68
C GLY A 53 17.47 4.86 20.96
N SER A 54 16.81 3.92 21.64
CA SER A 54 17.41 2.60 21.86
C SER A 54 17.46 1.80 20.55
N VAL A 55 18.34 0.78 20.51
CA VAL A 55 18.42 -0.12 19.35
C VAL A 55 17.07 -0.79 19.10
N GLU A 56 16.35 -1.15 20.16
CA GLU A 56 15.03 -1.78 20.11
C GLU A 56 14.00 -0.85 19.46
N GLU A 57 13.99 0.44 19.83
CA GLU A 57 13.09 1.45 19.25
C GLU A 57 13.36 1.64 17.75
N VAL A 58 14.63 1.77 17.36
CA VAL A 58 15.04 1.94 15.97
C VAL A 58 14.61 0.73 15.12
N VAL A 59 14.77 -0.48 15.66
CA VAL A 59 14.34 -1.72 15.01
C VAL A 59 12.82 -1.75 14.86
N GLN A 60 12.06 -1.44 15.91
CA GLN A 60 10.59 -1.41 15.86
C GLN A 60 10.06 -0.40 14.84
N ILE A 61 10.63 0.80 14.78
CA ILE A 61 10.26 1.83 13.79
C ILE A 61 10.57 1.34 12.37
N THR A 62 11.74 0.74 12.19
CA THR A 62 12.16 0.23 10.87
C THR A 62 11.27 -0.91 10.40
N GLN A 63 10.86 -1.80 11.31
CA GLN A 63 9.90 -2.85 11.00
C GLN A 63 8.56 -2.29 10.52
N ARG A 64 8.10 -1.14 11.01
CA ARG A 64 6.83 -0.53 10.55
C ARG A 64 6.89 0.06 9.13
N ARG A 65 8.04 0.05 8.45
CA ARG A 65 8.16 0.53 7.06
C ARG A 65 7.23 -0.21 6.09
N TRP A 66 6.95 -1.49 6.33
CA TRP A 66 6.03 -2.25 5.50
C TRP A 66 4.61 -1.64 5.49
N GLN A 67 4.20 -0.97 6.58
CA GLN A 67 2.88 -0.32 6.66
C GLN A 67 2.79 0.86 5.69
N ILE A 68 3.90 1.58 5.49
CA ILE A 68 4.00 2.66 4.52
C ILE A 68 3.91 2.07 3.10
N GLU A 69 4.64 1.00 2.83
CA GLU A 69 4.62 0.32 1.53
C GLU A 69 3.23 -0.24 1.20
N GLU A 70 2.57 -0.86 2.16
CA GLU A 70 1.19 -1.33 2.04
C GLU A 70 0.25 -0.16 1.74
N THR A 71 0.37 0.95 2.47
CA THR A 71 -0.42 2.16 2.21
C THR A 71 -0.25 2.67 0.78
N PHE A 72 0.99 2.71 0.28
CA PHE A 72 1.26 3.07 -1.10
C PHE A 72 0.72 2.05 -2.11
N ARG A 73 0.69 0.77 -1.75
CA ARG A 73 0.12 -0.30 -2.58
C ARG A 73 -1.38 -0.11 -2.72
N ILE A 74 -2.11 0.08 -1.62
CA ILE A 74 -3.55 0.35 -1.59
C ILE A 74 -3.88 1.63 -2.36
N LEU A 75 -3.11 2.70 -2.13
CA LEU A 75 -3.33 3.98 -2.82
C LEU A 75 -3.22 3.85 -4.34
N LYS A 76 -2.23 3.08 -4.83
CA LYS A 76 -2.02 2.88 -6.27
C LYS A 76 -3.05 1.94 -6.89
N SER A 77 -3.38 0.84 -6.21
CA SER A 77 -4.27 -0.21 -6.72
C SER A 77 -5.75 0.15 -6.50
N GLU A 78 -6.19 0.12 -5.25
CA GLU A 78 -7.61 0.27 -4.87
C GLU A 78 -8.13 1.69 -5.10
N MET A 79 -7.34 2.70 -4.73
CA MET A 79 -7.73 4.11 -4.87
C MET A 79 -7.40 4.67 -6.27
N ARG A 80 -6.78 3.87 -7.14
CA ARG A 80 -6.42 4.25 -8.52
C ARG A 80 -5.67 5.59 -8.61
N ALA A 81 -4.79 5.87 -7.65
CA ALA A 81 -3.87 7.02 -7.74
C ALA A 81 -2.94 6.90 -8.96
N ARG A 82 -2.81 5.69 -9.52
CA ARG A 82 -2.18 5.42 -10.81
C ARG A 82 -3.04 4.42 -11.61
N PRO A 83 -3.13 4.52 -12.94
CA PRO A 83 -2.56 5.57 -13.81
C PRO A 83 -3.29 6.92 -13.67
N VAL A 84 -2.54 8.02 -13.85
CA VAL A 84 -3.07 9.40 -13.79
C VAL A 84 -3.43 9.84 -15.21
N PHE A 85 -4.71 9.83 -15.58
CA PHE A 85 -5.17 10.24 -16.91
C PHE A 85 -5.41 11.75 -17.06
N VAL A 86 -5.07 12.54 -16.04
CA VAL A 86 -5.23 14.00 -16.02
C VAL A 86 -3.89 14.70 -16.32
N ARG A 87 -3.93 15.79 -17.09
CA ARG A 87 -2.72 16.51 -17.57
C ARG A 87 -2.46 17.86 -16.89
N LYS A 88 -3.51 18.53 -16.39
CA LYS A 88 -3.37 19.85 -15.73
C LYS A 88 -2.96 19.66 -14.27
N ASP A 89 -1.99 20.44 -13.80
CA ASP A 89 -1.49 20.37 -12.41
C ASP A 89 -2.60 20.42 -11.36
N GLN A 90 -3.56 21.35 -11.50
CA GLN A 90 -4.72 21.43 -10.61
C GLN A 90 -5.56 20.14 -10.59
N ARG A 91 -5.74 19.48 -11.74
CA ARG A 91 -6.50 18.22 -11.83
C ARG A 91 -5.70 17.06 -11.23
N ILE A 92 -4.39 17.06 -11.38
CA ILE A 92 -3.49 16.09 -10.75
C ILE A 92 -3.60 16.21 -9.23
N LYS A 93 -3.47 17.43 -8.69
CA LYS A 93 -3.60 17.70 -7.25
C LYS A 93 -4.97 17.27 -6.72
N ALA A 94 -6.05 17.60 -7.42
CA ALA A 94 -7.41 17.19 -7.04
C ALA A 94 -7.55 15.65 -7.00
N HIS A 95 -7.08 14.94 -8.03
CA HIS A 95 -7.10 13.48 -8.07
C HIS A 95 -6.37 12.86 -6.88
N PHE A 96 -5.13 13.29 -6.64
CA PHE A 96 -4.34 12.78 -5.50
C PHE A 96 -4.99 13.08 -4.15
N LEU A 97 -5.56 14.27 -3.98
CA LEU A 97 -6.30 14.62 -2.77
C LEU A 97 -7.50 13.71 -2.56
N THR A 98 -8.30 13.45 -3.60
CA THR A 98 -9.45 12.54 -3.52
C THR A 98 -9.03 11.11 -3.19
N CYS A 99 -7.98 10.59 -3.83
CA CYS A 99 -7.43 9.27 -3.51
C CYS A 99 -6.94 9.20 -2.05
N PHE A 100 -6.27 10.25 -1.57
CA PHE A 100 -5.76 10.31 -0.20
C PHE A 100 -6.90 10.38 0.84
N LEU A 101 -7.92 11.20 0.59
CA LEU A 101 -9.11 11.25 1.44
C LEU A 101 -9.84 9.91 1.48
N SER A 102 -9.95 9.24 0.33
CA SER A 102 -10.57 7.91 0.25
C SER A 102 -9.77 6.87 1.05
N LEU A 103 -8.44 6.93 0.97
CA LEU A 103 -7.54 6.10 1.78
C LEU A 103 -7.68 6.39 3.29
N LEU A 104 -7.81 7.65 3.68
CA LEU A 104 -8.01 8.03 5.08
C LEU A 104 -9.32 7.43 5.63
N VAL A 105 -10.42 7.58 4.88
CA VAL A 105 -11.73 6.99 5.22
C VAL A 105 -11.61 5.47 5.33
N TYR A 106 -10.92 4.84 4.37
CA TYR A 106 -10.64 3.40 4.42
C TYR A 106 -9.87 3.00 5.68
N ARG A 107 -8.80 3.70 6.06
CA ARG A 107 -8.01 3.36 7.27
C ARG A 107 -8.82 3.51 8.55
N ILE A 108 -9.69 4.51 8.63
CA ILE A 108 -10.62 4.65 9.76
C ILE A 108 -11.58 3.45 9.82
N LEU A 109 -12.11 3.03 8.68
CA LEU A 109 -12.99 1.87 8.58
C LEU A 109 -12.25 0.57 8.97
N GLU A 110 -11.05 0.35 8.44
CA GLU A 110 -10.20 -0.80 8.73
C GLU A 110 -9.91 -0.91 10.23
N LYS A 111 -9.57 0.21 10.89
CA LYS A 111 -9.38 0.26 12.35
C LYS A 111 -10.65 -0.06 13.13
N LYS A 112 -11.82 0.38 12.66
CA LYS A 112 -13.11 0.04 13.28
C LYS A 112 -13.50 -1.43 13.09
N LEU A 113 -12.92 -2.10 12.08
CA LEU A 113 -13.09 -3.53 11.81
C LEU A 113 -11.96 -4.37 12.42
N ASP A 114 -11.21 -3.81 13.36
CA ASP A 114 -10.10 -4.47 14.08
C ASP A 114 -9.03 -5.06 13.14
N GLU A 115 -8.85 -4.48 11.94
CA GLU A 115 -7.90 -4.96 10.92
C GLU A 115 -8.11 -6.42 10.49
N ALA A 116 -9.32 -6.98 10.72
CA ALA A 116 -9.61 -8.39 10.50
C ALA A 116 -9.84 -8.76 9.03
N PHE A 117 -10.02 -7.78 8.13
CA PHE A 117 -10.39 -7.99 6.74
C PHE A 117 -9.46 -7.23 5.78
N SER A 118 -9.22 -7.80 4.60
CA SER A 118 -8.39 -7.16 3.58
C SER A 118 -9.07 -5.93 2.96
N CYS A 119 -8.25 -4.98 2.48
CA CYS A 119 -8.73 -3.77 1.79
C CYS A 119 -9.67 -4.09 0.63
N SER A 120 -9.27 -5.02 -0.24
CA SER A 120 -10.05 -5.45 -1.40
C SER A 120 -11.39 -6.07 -0.99
N SER A 121 -11.41 -6.88 0.07
CA SER A 121 -12.65 -7.50 0.58
C SER A 121 -13.63 -6.44 1.09
N ILE A 122 -13.14 -5.47 1.87
CA ILE A 122 -13.95 -4.36 2.40
C ILE A 122 -14.53 -3.54 1.25
N ILE A 123 -13.69 -3.10 0.32
CA ILE A 123 -14.11 -2.25 -0.81
C ILE A 123 -15.11 -2.98 -1.70
N GLN A 124 -14.86 -4.25 -2.03
CA GLN A 124 -15.75 -5.03 -2.88
C GLN A 124 -17.11 -5.25 -2.19
N THR A 125 -17.11 -5.62 -0.92
CA THR A 125 -18.35 -5.82 -0.15
C THR A 125 -19.18 -4.54 -0.12
N LEU A 126 -18.57 -3.38 0.18
CA LEU A 126 -19.29 -2.11 0.17
C LEU A 126 -19.86 -1.74 -1.20
N ARG A 127 -19.17 -2.09 -2.30
CA ARG A 127 -19.68 -1.86 -3.67
C ARG A 127 -20.86 -2.78 -4.04
N GLU A 128 -20.85 -3.98 -3.49
CA GLU A 128 -21.85 -5.02 -3.74
C GLU A 128 -23.06 -4.92 -2.81
N MET A 129 -22.94 -4.25 -1.65
CA MET A 129 -24.03 -3.96 -0.71
C MET A 129 -25.09 -3.02 -1.31
N ARG A 130 -25.84 -3.55 -2.29
CA ARG A 130 -26.88 -2.87 -3.04
C ARG A 130 -28.26 -3.31 -2.55
N VAL A 131 -29.21 -2.40 -2.65
CA VAL A 131 -30.61 -2.67 -2.34
C VAL A 131 -31.47 -2.28 -3.54
N LEU A 132 -32.50 -3.07 -3.82
CA LEU A 132 -33.52 -2.83 -4.84
C LEU A 132 -34.73 -2.16 -4.20
N GLU A 133 -35.18 -1.04 -4.75
CA GLU A 133 -36.44 -0.42 -4.32
C GLU A 133 -37.63 -1.26 -4.81
N TYR A 134 -38.47 -1.71 -3.88
CA TYR A 134 -39.73 -2.37 -4.17
C TYR A 134 -40.87 -1.37 -3.89
N ALA A 135 -41.50 -0.91 -4.98
CA ALA A 135 -42.39 0.23 -4.98
C ALA A 135 -43.48 0.13 -3.90
N GLY A 136 -43.54 1.14 -3.02
CA GLY A 136 -44.54 1.26 -1.96
C GLY A 136 -44.21 0.50 -0.66
N GLU A 137 -43.36 -0.52 -0.70
CA GLU A 137 -43.15 -1.45 0.42
C GLU A 137 -41.79 -1.21 1.13
N GLY A 138 -40.72 -1.01 0.36
CA GLY A 138 -39.39 -0.82 0.94
C GLY A 138 -38.25 -1.16 0.01
N TYR A 139 -37.19 -1.74 0.59
CA TYR A 139 -35.96 -2.08 -0.13
C TYR A 139 -35.57 -3.53 0.14
N ILE A 140 -35.23 -4.27 -0.93
CA ILE A 140 -34.79 -5.66 -0.86
C ILE A 140 -33.26 -5.70 -1.03
N PRO A 141 -32.51 -6.29 -0.08
CA PRO A 141 -31.07 -6.45 -0.23
C PRO A 141 -30.74 -7.40 -1.38
N THR A 142 -29.77 -7.02 -2.21
CA THR A 142 -29.32 -7.81 -3.36
C THR A 142 -27.92 -8.38 -3.16
N TYR A 143 -27.46 -8.40 -1.91
CA TYR A 143 -26.16 -8.91 -1.50
C TYR A 143 -26.32 -10.06 -0.50
N THR A 144 -25.28 -10.90 -0.40
CA THR A 144 -25.27 -12.03 0.53
C THR A 144 -24.68 -11.62 1.86
N ARG A 145 -25.29 -12.08 2.96
CA ARG A 145 -24.77 -11.90 4.31
C ARG A 145 -23.49 -12.72 4.51
N THR A 146 -22.46 -12.09 5.07
CA THR A 146 -21.14 -12.65 5.36
C THR A 146 -20.64 -12.12 6.71
N ASP A 147 -19.58 -12.71 7.27
CA ASP A 147 -18.96 -12.23 8.51
C ASP A 147 -18.57 -10.74 8.43
N LEU A 148 -18.14 -10.28 7.25
CA LEU A 148 -17.80 -8.88 7.02
C LEU A 148 -19.05 -7.98 7.04
N THR A 149 -20.16 -8.39 6.41
CA THR A 149 -21.39 -7.59 6.47
C THR A 149 -21.96 -7.53 7.89
N ASP A 150 -21.83 -8.63 8.64
CA ASP A 150 -22.28 -8.70 10.03
C ASP A 150 -21.46 -7.74 10.90
N ARG A 151 -20.12 -7.78 10.75
CA ARG A 151 -19.25 -6.85 11.45
C ARG A 151 -19.55 -5.40 11.10
N LEU A 152 -19.80 -5.09 9.83
CA LEU A 152 -20.21 -3.76 9.40
C LEU A 152 -21.52 -3.33 10.09
N HIS A 153 -22.54 -4.19 10.12
CA HIS A 153 -23.81 -3.87 10.77
C HIS A 153 -23.69 -3.67 12.27
N GLU A 154 -22.86 -4.47 12.95
CA GLU A 154 -22.57 -4.34 14.38
C GLU A 154 -21.87 -3.02 14.69
N VAL A 155 -20.76 -2.75 14.00
CA VAL A 155 -19.90 -1.58 14.24
C VAL A 155 -20.64 -0.26 13.99
N PHE A 156 -21.53 -0.24 12.99
CA PHE A 156 -22.26 0.97 12.61
C PHE A 156 -23.70 1.04 13.16
N GLY A 157 -24.17 -0.01 13.83
CA GLY A 157 -25.45 0.00 14.56
C GLY A 157 -26.69 0.06 13.68
N PHE A 158 -26.59 -0.35 12.41
CA PHE A 158 -27.74 -0.45 11.51
C PHE A 158 -27.67 -1.76 10.71
N ARG A 159 -28.84 -2.27 10.33
CA ARG A 159 -28.99 -3.52 9.58
C ARG A 159 -29.77 -3.31 8.30
N THR A 160 -29.22 -3.83 7.20
CA THR A 160 -29.78 -3.78 5.84
C THR A 160 -29.90 -5.18 5.22
N ASP A 161 -29.87 -6.23 6.03
CA ASP A 161 -29.81 -7.65 5.64
C ASP A 161 -31.16 -8.39 5.83
N THR A 162 -32.24 -7.67 6.08
CA THR A 162 -33.59 -8.24 6.23
C THR A 162 -34.26 -8.43 4.87
N GLU A 163 -35.17 -9.41 4.74
CA GLU A 163 -35.91 -9.69 3.49
C GLU A 163 -36.51 -8.43 2.84
N ILE A 164 -37.14 -7.56 3.64
CA ILE A 164 -37.60 -6.24 3.23
C ILE A 164 -37.20 -5.22 4.30
N ILE A 165 -36.51 -4.16 3.89
CA ILE A 165 -36.23 -2.97 4.70
C ILE A 165 -37.35 -1.95 4.43
N GLU A 166 -38.27 -1.79 5.38
CA GLU A 166 -39.35 -0.81 5.26
C GLU A 166 -38.84 0.61 4.97
N GLN A 167 -39.61 1.39 4.19
CA GLN A 167 -39.27 2.78 3.90
C GLN A 167 -39.02 3.63 5.16
N LYS A 168 -39.81 3.42 6.22
CA LYS A 168 -39.65 4.14 7.50
C LYS A 168 -38.31 3.83 8.15
N ARG A 169 -37.89 2.56 8.14
CA ARG A 169 -36.61 2.12 8.69
C ARG A 169 -35.44 2.65 7.86
N MET A 170 -35.51 2.58 6.54
CA MET A 170 -34.48 3.16 5.66
C MET A 170 -34.33 4.67 5.91
N LYS A 171 -35.45 5.41 6.01
CA LYS A 171 -35.44 6.85 6.37
C LYS A 171 -34.79 7.10 7.74
N LYS A 172 -35.01 6.21 8.72
CA LYS A 172 -34.37 6.30 10.05
C LYS A 172 -32.85 6.09 9.96
N ILE A 173 -32.38 5.10 9.20
CA ILE A 173 -30.96 4.85 8.97
C ILE A 173 -30.31 6.08 8.31
N LEU A 174 -30.89 6.60 7.22
CA LEU A 174 -30.38 7.79 6.53
C LEU A 174 -30.42 9.07 7.39
N LYS A 175 -31.28 9.13 8.42
CA LYS A 175 -31.32 10.26 9.35
C LYS A 175 -30.16 10.20 10.36
N GLN A 176 -29.68 9.01 10.70
CA GLN A 176 -28.52 8.84 11.60
C GLN A 176 -27.23 9.35 10.96
N THR A 177 -27.09 9.25 9.64
CA THR A 177 -25.89 9.71 8.92
C THR A 177 -25.82 11.23 8.72
N LYS A 178 -26.89 11.98 9.04
CA LYS A 178 -26.98 13.44 8.89
C LYS A 178 -26.78 14.21 10.20
N LYS A 179 -26.62 13.50 11.32
CA LYS A 179 -26.29 14.08 12.62
C LYS A 179 -24.79 14.19 12.76
#